data_AF-A0AAV4LGC9-F1
#
_entry.id   AF-A0AAV4LGC9-F1
#
_cell.length_a   1.000
_cell.length_b   1.000
_cell.length_c   1.000
_cell.angle_alpha   90.00
_cell.angle_beta   90.00
_cell.angle_gamma   90.00
#
_symmetry.space_group_name_H-M   'P 1'
#
loop_
_entity.id
_entity.type
_entity.pdbx_description
1 polymer ?
#
loop_
_entity_poly.entity_id
_entity_poly.type
_entity_poly.pdbx_seq_one_letter_code
_entity_poly.pdbx_strand_id
1 'polypeptide(L)'
;MDYFDSNCRIIIDEFNLLVSNMDIREKTNYAINNLCEADIVYRLGGPFRQMVRYSSNSLKAKGQDIMIDYKDFRIEVKYWRYWYGGTGKQKKVWSEAFQDDFDWLCNEFASGNKGKRAFIAAWSPLLGWNELLHLGQRSGQNPPPNRDRLKLLPFLDCPNGEGVSSIRTIYSPKDGEFSVRTRNSDLRVNWRLYGESEDFINIVIYY
;
A
#
# COMPACT_ATOMS: atom_id res chain seq x y z
N MET A 1 5.59 13.83 9.10
CA MET A 1 4.93 12.51 9.06
C MET A 1 3.67 12.49 9.91
N ASP A 2 3.69 13.15 11.08
CA ASP A 2 2.57 13.24 12.04
C ASP A 2 1.21 13.65 11.44
N TYR A 3 1.23 14.42 10.34
CA TYR A 3 0.02 14.76 9.58
C TYR A 3 -0.70 13.52 9.04
N PHE A 4 0.04 12.56 8.49
CA PHE A 4 -0.54 11.32 7.98
C PHE A 4 -1.04 10.41 9.10
N ASP A 5 -0.48 10.50 10.30
CA ASP A 5 -0.94 9.70 11.44
C ASP A 5 -2.42 9.94 11.77
N SER A 6 -2.82 11.21 11.84
CA SER A 6 -4.22 11.56 12.10
C SER A 6 -5.08 11.31 10.87
N ASN A 7 -4.58 11.65 9.68
CA ASN A 7 -5.37 11.52 8.46
C ASN A 7 -5.68 10.05 8.12
N CYS A 8 -4.71 9.14 8.25
CA CYS A 8 -4.93 7.71 8.01
C CYS A 8 -5.98 7.12 8.96
N ARG A 9 -6.01 7.54 10.23
CA ARG A 9 -7.03 7.10 11.19
C ARG A 9 -8.42 7.60 10.80
N ILE A 10 -8.54 8.88 10.43
CA ILE A 10 -9.80 9.47 9.97
C ILE A 10 -10.32 8.74 8.72
N ILE A 11 -9.44 8.44 7.76
CA ILE A 11 -9.81 7.69 6.55
C ILE A 11 -10.38 6.31 6.89
N ILE A 12 -9.75 5.60 7.81
CA ILE A 12 -10.21 4.28 8.27
C ILE A 12 -11.60 4.40 8.90
N ASP A 13 -11.78 5.36 9.82
CA ASP A 13 -13.07 5.60 10.48
C ASP A 13 -14.17 5.96 9.47
N GLU A 14 -13.88 6.82 8.48
CA GLU A 14 -14.82 7.18 7.41
C GLU A 14 -15.26 5.95 6.60
N PHE A 15 -14.32 5.08 6.24
CA PHE A 15 -14.64 3.87 5.50
C PHE A 15 -15.44 2.88 6.35
N ASN A 16 -15.09 2.70 7.62
CA ASN A 16 -15.84 1.87 8.56
C ASN A 16 -17.29 2.34 8.69
N LEU A 17 -17.51 3.66 8.80
CA LEU A 17 -18.84 4.26 8.84
C LEU A 17 -19.59 4.07 7.53
N LEU A 18 -18.92 4.27 6.39
CA LEU A 18 -19.51 4.11 5.06
C LEU A 18 -20.11 2.71 4.85
N VAL A 19 -19.44 1.69 5.36
CA VAL A 19 -19.83 0.28 5.18
C VAL A 19 -20.53 -0.33 6.39
N SER A 20 -20.90 0.48 7.40
CA SER A 20 -21.38 -0.03 8.68
C SER A 20 -22.64 -0.88 8.58
N ASN A 21 -23.48 -0.58 7.58
CA ASN A 21 -24.75 -1.26 7.33
C ASN A 21 -24.67 -2.33 6.23
N MET A 22 -23.47 -2.59 5.71
CA MET A 22 -23.24 -3.61 4.68
C MET A 22 -22.91 -4.96 5.31
N ASP A 23 -23.40 -6.05 4.72
CA ASP A 23 -22.96 -7.40 5.08
C ASP A 23 -21.54 -7.69 4.52
N ILE A 24 -20.98 -8.84 4.91
CA ILE A 24 -19.62 -9.24 4.50
C ILE A 24 -19.44 -9.34 2.98
N ARG A 25 -20.49 -9.76 2.26
CA ARG A 25 -20.48 -9.92 0.81
C ARG A 25 -20.56 -8.56 0.13
N GLU A 26 -21.41 -7.67 0.62
CA GLU A 26 -21.53 -6.29 0.18
C GLU A 26 -20.23 -5.51 0.40
N LYS A 27 -19.62 -5.63 1.59
CA LYS A 27 -18.31 -5.04 1.89
C LYS A 27 -17.23 -5.53 0.93
N THR A 28 -17.16 -6.84 0.69
CA THR A 28 -16.20 -7.43 -0.24
C THR A 28 -16.41 -6.89 -1.66
N ASN A 29 -17.67 -6.83 -2.12
CA ASN A 29 -17.99 -6.25 -3.42
C ASN A 29 -17.62 -4.77 -3.52
N TYR A 30 -17.86 -3.99 -2.46
CA TYR A 30 -17.49 -2.58 -2.41
C TYR A 30 -15.96 -2.40 -2.51
N ALA A 31 -15.18 -3.18 -1.75
CA ALA A 31 -13.72 -3.14 -1.78
C ALA A 31 -13.16 -3.47 -3.18
N ILE A 32 -13.77 -4.39 -3.92
CA ILE A 32 -13.30 -4.80 -5.24
C ILE A 32 -13.74 -3.82 -6.32
N ASN A 33 -15.02 -3.43 -6.34
CA ASN A 33 -15.63 -2.78 -7.50
C ASN A 33 -15.82 -1.27 -7.33
N ASN A 34 -16.00 -0.80 -6.10
CA ASN A 34 -16.35 0.60 -5.82
C ASN A 34 -15.17 1.41 -5.31
N LEU A 35 -14.23 0.78 -4.59
CA LEU A 35 -13.04 1.45 -4.10
C LEU A 35 -11.91 1.45 -5.15
N CYS A 36 -11.27 2.60 -5.35
CA CYS A 36 -10.11 2.74 -6.23
C CYS A 36 -8.99 3.59 -5.61
N GLU A 37 -7.83 3.60 -6.27
CA GLU A 37 -6.65 4.37 -5.84
C GLU A 37 -6.95 5.87 -5.67
N ALA A 38 -7.79 6.43 -6.56
CA ALA A 38 -8.17 7.84 -6.50
C ALA A 38 -8.93 8.19 -5.20
N ASP A 39 -9.77 7.28 -4.68
CA ASP A 39 -10.49 7.49 -3.42
C ASP A 39 -9.54 7.68 -2.23
N ILE A 40 -8.41 6.98 -2.25
CA ILE A 40 -7.35 7.07 -1.24
C ILE A 40 -6.53 8.34 -1.46
N VAL A 41 -6.15 8.63 -2.71
CA VAL A 41 -5.39 9.85 -3.08
C VAL A 41 -6.12 11.12 -2.63
N TYR A 42 -7.41 11.25 -2.96
CA TYR A 42 -8.19 12.44 -2.63
C TYR A 42 -8.42 12.60 -1.12
N ARG A 43 -8.58 11.51 -0.38
CA ARG A 43 -8.71 11.56 1.08
C ARG A 43 -7.39 11.90 1.76
N LEU A 44 -6.27 11.34 1.29
CA LEU A 44 -4.94 11.67 1.79
C LEU A 44 -4.58 13.14 1.51
N GLY A 45 -4.95 13.66 0.34
CA GLY A 45 -4.72 15.04 -0.07
C GLY A 45 -5.71 16.05 0.53
N GLY A 46 -6.91 15.61 0.89
CA GLY A 46 -8.04 16.45 1.31
C GLY A 46 -7.70 17.54 2.34
N PRO A 47 -7.02 17.22 3.46
CA PRO A 47 -6.77 18.24 4.48
C PRO A 47 -5.73 19.30 4.08
N PHE A 48 -5.02 19.14 2.96
CA PHE A 48 -4.16 20.17 2.36
C PHE A 48 -4.94 21.17 1.48
N ARG A 49 -6.19 20.86 1.12
CA ARG A 49 -7.11 21.73 0.36
C ARG A 49 -6.46 22.28 -0.92
N GLN A 50 -6.45 23.59 -1.13
CA GLN A 50 -5.87 24.24 -2.31
C GLN A 50 -4.33 24.17 -2.38
N MET A 51 -3.65 23.66 -1.35
CA MET A 51 -2.19 23.54 -1.32
C MET A 51 -1.68 22.20 -1.86
N VAL A 52 -2.58 21.30 -2.25
CA VAL A 52 -2.25 20.02 -2.85
C VAL A 52 -2.41 20.07 -4.36
N ARG A 53 -1.51 19.41 -5.07
CA ARG A 53 -1.63 19.15 -6.49
C ARG A 53 -1.67 17.64 -6.71
N TYR A 54 -2.59 17.20 -7.56
CA TYR A 54 -2.70 15.81 -7.95
C TYR A 54 -2.08 15.62 -9.34
N SER A 55 -1.35 14.53 -9.54
CA SER A 55 -0.87 14.17 -10.87
C SER A 55 -2.03 13.66 -11.72
N SER A 56 -2.28 14.29 -12.87
CA SER A 56 -3.27 13.83 -13.84
C SER A 56 -2.60 12.91 -14.85
N ASN A 57 -2.48 11.61 -14.55
CA ASN A 57 -2.24 10.48 -15.48
C ASN A 57 -1.38 10.75 -16.73
N SER A 58 -0.36 11.59 -16.64
CA SER A 58 0.60 11.77 -17.72
C SER A 58 1.73 10.79 -17.45
N LEU A 59 2.01 9.93 -18.43
CA LEU A 59 2.98 8.83 -18.48
C LEU A 59 4.43 9.20 -18.04
N LYS A 60 4.68 10.42 -17.56
CA LYS A 60 5.99 10.99 -17.22
C LYS A 60 6.17 11.33 -15.74
N ALA A 61 5.16 11.19 -14.88
CA ALA A 61 5.25 11.56 -13.46
C ALA A 61 5.03 10.37 -12.52
N LYS A 62 5.78 9.27 -12.71
CA LYS A 62 5.84 8.18 -11.71
C LYS A 62 6.32 8.76 -10.37
N GLY A 63 5.66 8.43 -9.27
CA GLY A 63 6.08 8.82 -7.91
C GLY A 63 5.45 10.10 -7.35
N GLN A 64 4.35 10.61 -7.92
CA GLN A 64 3.86 11.97 -7.59
C GLN A 64 2.34 12.12 -7.61
N ASP A 65 1.58 11.12 -7.17
CA ASP A 65 0.11 11.21 -7.07
C ASP A 65 -0.35 12.43 -6.26
N ILE A 66 0.35 12.72 -5.17
CA ILE A 66 0.10 13.87 -4.29
C ILE A 66 1.37 14.72 -4.18
N MET A 67 1.26 16.01 -4.47
CA MET A 67 2.34 16.98 -4.38
C MET A 67 1.94 18.14 -3.47
N ILE A 68 2.79 18.46 -2.49
CA ILE A 68 2.59 19.58 -1.56
C ILE A 68 3.84 20.44 -1.59
N ASP A 69 3.84 21.43 -2.49
CA ASP A 69 5.05 22.17 -2.89
C ASP A 69 5.67 22.95 -1.74
N TYR A 70 4.87 23.58 -0.87
CA TYR A 70 5.37 24.36 0.26
C TYR A 70 6.07 23.53 1.35
N LYS A 71 5.90 22.19 1.34
CA LYS A 71 6.63 21.25 2.22
C LYS A 71 7.66 20.41 1.46
N ASP A 72 7.79 20.60 0.13
CA ASP A 72 8.53 19.70 -0.76
C ASP A 72 8.13 18.24 -0.50
N PHE A 73 6.82 17.94 -0.38
CA PHE A 73 6.35 16.57 -0.24
C PHE A 73 5.87 16.01 -1.58
N ARG A 74 6.22 14.76 -1.85
CA ARG A 74 5.69 13.95 -2.94
C ARG A 74 5.29 12.59 -2.40
N ILE A 75 4.09 12.14 -2.71
CA ILE A 75 3.58 10.84 -2.28
C ILE A 75 3.10 10.07 -3.49
N GLU A 76 3.52 8.81 -3.58
CA GLU A 76 2.93 7.80 -4.45
C GLU A 76 1.93 6.98 -3.64
N VAL A 77 0.76 6.71 -4.20
CA VAL A 77 -0.33 6.00 -3.54
C VAL A 77 -0.70 4.77 -4.35
N LYS A 78 -0.96 3.65 -3.69
CA LYS A 78 -1.50 2.44 -4.31
C LYS A 78 -2.70 1.93 -3.53
N TYR A 79 -3.69 1.42 -4.26
CA TYR A 79 -4.73 0.56 -3.67
C TYR A 79 -4.55 -0.86 -4.19
N TRP A 80 -4.16 -1.77 -3.30
CA TRP A 80 -3.98 -3.18 -3.65
C TRP A 80 -5.33 -3.89 -3.68
N ARG A 81 -5.65 -4.44 -4.85
CA ARG A 81 -6.83 -5.27 -5.10
C ARG A 81 -6.57 -6.18 -6.31
N TYR A 82 -7.44 -7.16 -6.47
CA TYR A 82 -7.64 -7.80 -7.77
C TYR A 82 -8.81 -7.13 -8.52
N TRP A 83 -8.91 -7.41 -9.82
CA TRP A 83 -10.08 -7.12 -10.65
C TRP A 83 -10.58 -8.39 -11.32
N TYR A 84 -11.82 -8.37 -11.79
CA TYR A 84 -12.32 -9.44 -12.65
C TYR A 84 -11.95 -9.13 -14.11
N GLY A 85 -11.20 -10.03 -14.73
CA GLY A 85 -10.90 -10.04 -16.17
C GLY A 85 -11.47 -11.31 -16.83
N GLY A 86 -11.51 -11.38 -18.16
CA GLY A 86 -12.24 -12.40 -18.92
C GLY A 86 -12.04 -13.89 -18.53
N THR A 87 -10.98 -14.23 -17.80
CA THR A 87 -10.69 -15.59 -17.30
C THR A 87 -10.73 -15.74 -15.78
N GLY A 88 -11.18 -14.73 -15.03
CA GLY A 88 -11.31 -14.76 -13.57
C GLY A 88 -10.63 -13.58 -12.85
N LYS A 89 -10.21 -13.79 -11.60
CA LYS A 89 -9.49 -12.78 -10.82
C LYS A 89 -8.12 -12.51 -11.46
N GLN A 90 -7.81 -11.23 -11.67
CA GLN A 90 -6.54 -10.75 -12.18
C GLN A 90 -5.97 -9.70 -11.21
N LYS A 91 -4.65 -9.67 -11.10
CA LYS A 91 -3.92 -8.77 -10.21
C LYS A 91 -2.70 -8.25 -10.96
N LYS A 92 -2.21 -7.06 -10.57
CA LYS A 92 -1.02 -6.46 -11.17
C LYS A 92 0.18 -7.36 -10.89
N VAL A 93 1.10 -7.41 -11.85
CA VAL A 93 2.40 -8.05 -11.62
C VAL A 93 3.16 -7.33 -10.50
N TRP A 94 4.06 -8.04 -9.82
CA TRP A 94 4.79 -7.50 -8.67
C TRP A 94 5.44 -6.13 -8.93
N SER A 95 6.02 -5.95 -10.12
CA SER A 95 6.69 -4.69 -10.47
C SER A 95 5.74 -3.50 -10.47
N GLU A 96 4.62 -3.64 -11.17
CA GLU A 96 3.59 -2.59 -11.29
C GLU A 96 2.76 -2.38 -10.02
N ALA A 97 2.66 -3.40 -9.17
CA ALA A 97 1.88 -3.32 -7.93
C ALA A 97 2.68 -2.73 -6.76
N PHE A 98 4.02 -2.83 -6.82
CA PHE A 98 4.89 -2.51 -5.69
C PHE A 98 6.31 -2.08 -6.10
N GLN A 99 7.05 -2.90 -6.86
CA GLN A 99 8.52 -2.72 -6.98
C GLN A 99 8.90 -1.38 -7.62
N ASP A 100 8.23 -0.98 -8.70
CA ASP A 100 8.58 0.23 -9.44
C ASP A 100 8.45 1.48 -8.54
N ASP A 101 7.38 1.53 -7.74
CA ASP A 101 7.07 2.65 -6.85
C ASP A 101 7.97 2.64 -5.60
N PHE A 102 8.26 1.45 -5.08
CA PHE A 102 9.19 1.29 -3.97
C PHE A 102 10.64 1.62 -4.37
N ASP A 103 11.05 1.26 -5.59
CA ASP A 103 12.37 1.61 -6.14
C ASP A 103 12.47 3.12 -6.37
N TRP A 104 11.40 3.77 -6.83
CA TRP A 104 11.31 5.24 -6.90
C TRP A 104 11.58 5.86 -5.52
N LEU A 105 10.89 5.38 -4.47
CA LEU A 105 11.09 5.88 -3.11
C LEU A 105 12.55 5.71 -2.64
N CYS A 106 13.13 4.53 -2.88
CA CYS A 106 14.52 4.25 -2.51
C CYS A 106 15.51 5.17 -3.23
N ASN A 107 15.29 5.45 -4.52
CA ASN A 107 16.13 6.36 -5.30
C ASN A 107 16.04 7.81 -4.79
N GLU A 108 14.84 8.25 -4.40
CA GLU A 108 14.65 9.56 -3.79
C GLU A 108 15.35 9.67 -2.43
N PHE A 109 15.30 8.63 -1.59
CA PHE A 109 16.02 8.62 -0.33
C PHE A 109 17.54 8.65 -0.53
N ALA A 110 18.06 7.91 -1.51
CA ALA A 110 19.47 7.95 -1.88
C ALA A 110 19.90 9.34 -2.37
N SER A 111 18.95 10.12 -2.90
CA SER A 111 19.15 11.50 -3.34
C SER A 111 18.90 12.54 -2.23
N GLY A 112 18.71 12.10 -0.98
CA GLY A 112 18.57 12.97 0.19
C GLY A 112 17.14 13.44 0.49
N ASN A 113 16.12 12.87 -0.17
CA ASN A 113 14.71 13.26 0.01
C ASN A 113 13.97 12.41 1.06
N LYS A 114 14.68 11.73 1.97
CA LYS A 114 14.06 10.98 3.08
C LYS A 114 13.26 11.92 3.98
N GLY A 115 12.07 11.50 4.41
CA GLY A 115 11.12 12.34 5.15
C GLY A 115 10.35 13.38 4.31
N LYS A 116 10.66 13.48 3.01
CA LYS A 116 9.95 14.33 2.04
C LYS A 116 9.22 13.53 0.95
N ARG A 117 9.43 12.22 0.93
CA ARG A 117 8.81 11.29 0.00
C ARG A 117 8.14 10.18 0.80
N ALA A 118 7.00 9.71 0.31
CA ALA A 118 6.34 8.56 0.88
C ALA A 118 5.74 7.68 -0.21
N PHE A 119 5.75 6.37 0.05
CA PHE A 119 4.91 5.43 -0.66
C PHE A 119 3.82 4.95 0.29
N ILE A 120 2.56 5.17 -0.06
CA ILE A 120 1.40 4.80 0.76
C ILE A 120 0.60 3.74 0.02
N ALA A 121 0.33 2.62 0.68
CA ALA A 121 -0.51 1.58 0.13
C ALA A 121 -1.69 1.28 1.05
N ALA A 122 -2.86 1.04 0.45
CA ALA A 122 -4.06 0.67 1.17
C ALA A 122 -4.65 -0.65 0.62
N TRP A 123 -5.34 -1.41 1.47
CA TRP A 123 -6.04 -2.64 1.09
C TRP A 123 -7.17 -2.95 2.08
N SER A 124 -8.14 -3.77 1.66
CA SER A 124 -9.14 -4.31 2.58
C SER A 124 -8.67 -5.66 3.16
N PRO A 125 -8.74 -5.89 4.49
CA PRO A 125 -8.40 -7.17 5.09
C PRO A 125 -9.40 -8.29 4.76
N LEU A 126 -10.53 -7.95 4.13
CA LEU A 126 -11.48 -8.91 3.56
C LEU A 126 -10.91 -9.72 2.39
N LEU A 127 -9.80 -9.27 1.81
CA LEU A 127 -9.15 -9.89 0.66
C LEU A 127 -7.85 -10.58 1.10
N GLY A 128 -7.65 -11.82 0.66
CA GLY A 128 -6.43 -12.56 0.96
C GLY A 128 -5.20 -11.99 0.24
N TRP A 129 -4.02 -12.02 0.87
CA TRP A 129 -2.78 -11.49 0.29
C TRP A 129 -2.37 -12.16 -1.03
N ASN A 130 -2.71 -13.43 -1.19
CA ASN A 130 -2.52 -14.16 -2.45
C ASN A 130 -3.40 -13.59 -3.59
N GLU A 131 -4.43 -12.82 -3.29
CA GLU A 131 -5.30 -12.13 -4.25
C GLU A 131 -4.84 -10.69 -4.49
N LEU A 132 -4.25 -10.05 -3.48
CA LEU A 132 -3.78 -8.66 -3.56
C LEU A 132 -2.48 -8.49 -4.35
N LEU A 133 -1.49 -9.37 -4.10
CA LEU A 133 -0.13 -9.22 -4.65
C LEU A 133 0.46 -10.53 -5.17
N HIS A 134 1.47 -10.42 -6.04
CA HIS A 134 2.29 -11.54 -6.48
C HIS A 134 3.36 -11.86 -5.42
N LEU A 135 3.00 -12.56 -4.34
CA LEU A 135 3.95 -12.87 -3.25
C LEU A 135 4.66 -14.23 -3.41
N GLY A 136 4.33 -15.01 -4.43
CA GLY A 136 4.95 -16.32 -4.69
C GLY A 136 6.26 -16.24 -5.47
N GLN A 137 7.12 -17.25 -5.31
CA GLN A 137 8.33 -17.42 -6.13
C GLN A 137 8.01 -17.70 -7.61
N ARG A 138 6.86 -18.33 -7.87
CA ARG A 138 6.37 -18.70 -9.20
C ARG A 138 4.86 -18.54 -9.29
N SER A 139 4.33 -18.55 -10.50
CA SER A 139 2.89 -18.64 -10.75
C SER A 139 2.35 -20.03 -10.42
N GLY A 140 1.06 -20.13 -10.10
CA GLY A 140 0.37 -21.40 -9.85
C GLY A 140 -0.50 -21.37 -8.59
N GLN A 141 -1.08 -22.53 -8.27
CA GLN A 141 -1.89 -22.69 -7.07
C GLN A 141 -0.97 -22.79 -5.84
N ASN A 142 -1.12 -21.83 -4.92
CA ASN A 142 -0.41 -21.77 -3.64
C ASN A 142 1.12 -22.00 -3.72
N PRO A 143 1.87 -21.22 -4.53
CA PRO A 143 3.32 -21.32 -4.59
C PRO A 143 3.98 -21.04 -3.23
N PRO A 144 5.22 -21.49 -3.01
CA PRO A 144 6.03 -21.03 -1.89
C PRO A 144 6.20 -19.50 -1.89
N PRO A 145 6.22 -18.85 -0.72
CA PRO A 145 6.41 -17.41 -0.60
C PRO A 145 7.79 -16.98 -1.10
N ASN A 146 7.83 -15.86 -1.81
CA ASN A 146 9.06 -15.17 -2.16
C ASN A 146 9.54 -14.38 -0.94
N ARG A 147 10.60 -14.87 -0.29
CA ARG A 147 11.14 -14.27 0.92
C ARG A 147 11.73 -12.87 0.70
N ASP A 148 12.21 -12.56 -0.49
CA ASP A 148 12.75 -11.23 -0.78
C ASP A 148 11.64 -10.18 -0.90
N ARG A 149 10.48 -10.56 -1.47
CA ARG A 149 9.28 -9.70 -1.48
C ARG A 149 8.74 -9.49 -0.07
N LEU A 150 8.67 -10.55 0.73
CA LEU A 150 8.19 -10.45 2.11
C LEU A 150 9.06 -9.55 3.00
N LYS A 151 10.39 -9.50 2.78
CA LYS A 151 11.27 -8.58 3.51
C LYS A 151 10.93 -7.11 3.30
N LEU A 152 10.27 -6.75 2.19
CA LEU A 152 9.83 -5.39 1.88
C LEU A 152 8.45 -5.06 2.46
N LEU A 153 7.76 -6.06 3.01
CA LEU A 153 6.43 -5.98 3.60
C LEU A 153 6.51 -6.46 5.07
N PRO A 154 7.17 -5.70 5.96
CA PRO A 154 7.51 -6.15 7.32
C PRO A 154 6.30 -6.35 8.24
N PHE A 155 5.12 -5.92 7.80
CA PHE A 155 3.84 -6.16 8.45
C PHE A 155 3.16 -7.46 7.98
N LEU A 156 3.85 -8.30 7.19
CA LEU A 156 3.35 -9.61 6.77
C LEU A 156 4.11 -10.74 7.45
N ASP A 157 3.35 -11.74 7.89
CA ASP A 157 3.86 -13.01 8.36
C ASP A 157 3.44 -14.13 7.41
N CYS A 158 4.35 -15.09 7.24
CA CYS A 158 4.11 -16.33 6.53
C CYS A 158 4.71 -17.46 7.36
N PRO A 159 3.87 -18.23 8.08
CA PRO A 159 4.33 -19.35 8.88
C PRO A 159 5.24 -20.29 8.10
N ASN A 160 6.24 -20.85 8.77
CA ASN A 160 7.25 -21.70 8.14
C ASN A 160 6.61 -22.96 7.53
N GLY A 161 6.96 -23.26 6.27
CA GLY A 161 6.44 -24.42 5.54
C GLY A 161 5.10 -24.19 4.83
N GLU A 162 4.47 -23.03 5.03
CA GLU A 162 3.18 -22.72 4.40
C GLU A 162 3.35 -21.96 3.07
N GLY A 163 2.36 -22.11 2.18
CA GLY A 163 2.31 -21.40 0.90
C GLY A 163 1.73 -19.99 1.02
N VAL A 164 1.72 -19.23 -0.08
CA VAL A 164 1.24 -17.82 -0.10
C VAL A 164 -0.19 -17.60 0.40
N SER A 165 -1.04 -18.62 0.44
CA SER A 165 -2.40 -18.54 0.99
C SER A 165 -2.44 -18.35 2.51
N SER A 166 -1.35 -18.67 3.22
CA SER A 166 -1.21 -18.48 4.67
C SER A 166 -0.78 -17.08 5.08
N ILE A 167 -0.37 -16.25 4.11
CA ILE A 167 0.19 -14.93 4.38
C ILE A 167 -0.90 -14.07 5.02
N ARG A 168 -0.56 -13.46 6.16
CA ARG A 168 -1.46 -12.61 6.94
C ARG A 168 -0.74 -11.35 7.40
N THR A 169 -1.52 -10.32 7.66
CA THR A 169 -1.02 -9.10 8.30
C THR A 169 -0.77 -9.35 9.78
N ILE A 170 0.37 -8.86 10.27
CA ILE A 170 0.65 -8.73 11.70
C ILE A 170 0.43 -7.27 12.11
N TYR A 171 -0.40 -7.05 13.12
CA TYR A 171 -0.75 -5.72 13.62
C TYR A 171 0.13 -5.26 14.79
N SER A 172 1.16 -6.05 15.13
CA SER A 172 2.17 -5.68 16.12
C SER A 172 3.53 -6.26 15.71
N PRO A 173 4.59 -5.43 15.61
CA PRO A 173 4.59 -3.98 15.80
C PRO A 173 3.83 -3.25 14.68
N LYS A 174 3.40 -2.00 14.93
CA LYS A 174 2.73 -1.14 13.92
C LYS A 174 3.68 -0.21 13.19
N ASP A 175 4.93 -0.12 13.61
CA ASP A 175 5.96 0.60 12.89
C ASP A 175 7.32 -0.05 13.09
N GLY A 176 8.28 0.42 12.30
CA GLY A 176 9.65 -0.02 12.41
C GLY A 176 10.52 0.52 11.28
N GLU A 177 11.72 -0.02 11.21
CA GLU A 177 12.70 0.31 10.18
C GLU A 177 13.28 -0.99 9.64
N PHE A 178 13.56 -1.04 8.34
CA PHE A 178 14.33 -2.12 7.72
C PHE A 178 15.33 -1.57 6.71
N SER A 179 16.37 -2.36 6.43
CA SER A 179 17.41 -2.01 5.46
C SER A 179 17.12 -2.64 4.11
N VAL A 180 17.22 -1.83 3.06
CA VAL A 180 17.17 -2.24 1.66
C VAL A 180 18.57 -2.08 1.08
N ARG A 181 19.11 -3.16 0.53
CA ARG A 181 20.38 -3.11 -0.20
C ARG A 181 20.15 -2.46 -1.55
N THR A 182 20.75 -1.30 -1.75
CA THR A 182 20.89 -0.69 -3.08
C THR A 182 22.28 -0.99 -3.64
N ARG A 183 22.53 -0.66 -4.91
CA ARG A 183 23.87 -0.84 -5.51
C ARG A 183 24.96 -0.05 -4.79
N ASN A 184 24.61 1.07 -4.14
CA ASN A 184 25.58 2.06 -3.66
C ASN A 184 25.56 2.22 -2.13
N SER A 185 24.54 1.71 -1.41
CA SER A 185 24.44 1.80 0.05
C SER A 185 23.33 0.90 0.63
N ASP A 186 23.41 0.64 1.93
CA ASP A 186 22.29 0.14 2.73
C ASP A 186 21.37 1.32 3.07
N LEU A 187 20.17 1.30 2.52
CA LEU A 187 19.17 2.34 2.68
C LEU A 187 18.16 1.92 3.76
N ARG A 188 17.96 2.78 4.77
CA ARG A 188 16.97 2.53 5.82
C ARG A 188 15.62 3.10 5.43
N VAL A 189 14.57 2.27 5.45
CA VAL A 189 13.19 2.66 5.17
C VAL A 189 12.37 2.52 6.43
N ASN A 190 11.71 3.61 6.85
CA ASN A 190 10.73 3.52 7.93
C ASN A 190 9.41 3.05 7.35
N TRP A 191 8.64 2.34 8.15
CA TRP A 191 7.28 1.95 7.80
C TRP A 191 6.35 2.12 8.98
N ARG A 192 5.07 2.35 8.68
CA ARG A 192 4.00 2.40 9.69
C ARG A 192 2.69 1.89 9.13
N LEU A 193 2.02 1.04 9.88
CA LEU A 193 0.73 0.42 9.62
C LEU A 193 -0.37 1.10 10.44
N TYR A 194 -1.48 1.39 9.77
CA TYR A 194 -2.73 1.87 10.34
C TYR A 194 -3.84 0.87 10.03
N GLY A 195 -4.69 0.66 11.03
CA GLY A 195 -5.80 -0.28 11.01
C GLY A 195 -5.58 -1.52 11.87
N GLU A 196 -6.62 -2.34 11.91
CA GLU A 196 -6.76 -3.62 12.60
C GLU A 196 -7.43 -4.66 11.67
N SER A 197 -7.55 -5.91 12.12
CA SER A 197 -8.22 -6.96 11.33
C SER A 197 -9.69 -6.70 11.03
N GLU A 198 -10.36 -5.92 11.88
CA GLU A 198 -11.79 -5.62 11.79
C GLU A 198 -12.09 -4.36 10.96
N ASP A 199 -11.06 -3.57 10.64
CA ASP A 199 -11.25 -2.36 9.84
C ASP A 199 -11.57 -2.72 8.39
N PHE A 200 -12.38 -1.89 7.73
CA PHE A 200 -12.70 -2.09 6.32
C PHE A 200 -11.46 -1.93 5.42
N ILE A 201 -10.54 -1.07 5.84
CA ILE A 201 -9.32 -0.73 5.11
C ILE A 201 -8.15 -0.59 6.08
N ASN A 202 -6.99 -1.07 5.65
CA ASN A 202 -5.71 -0.83 6.28
C ASN A 202 -4.85 0.05 5.37
N ILE A 203 -3.94 0.80 5.98
CA ILE A 203 -3.02 1.69 5.27
C ILE A 203 -1.61 1.46 5.80
N VAL A 204 -0.64 1.29 4.92
CA VAL A 204 0.79 1.33 5.26
C VAL A 204 1.46 2.53 4.60
N ILE A 205 2.39 3.15 5.31
CA ILE A 205 3.23 4.24 4.83
C ILE A 205 4.69 3.81 4.91
N TYR A 206 5.45 4.02 3.84
CA TYR A 206 6.90 3.92 3.78
C TYR A 206 7.52 5.31 3.61
N TYR A 207 8.53 5.68 4.40
CA TYR A 207 9.07 7.06 4.47
C TYR A 207 10.50 7.23 5.04
#